data_AF-A0A8S4Q4R0-F1
#
_entry.id   AF-A0A8S4Q4R0-F1
#
_cell.length_a   1.000
_cell.length_b   1.000
_cell.length_c   1.000
_cell.angle_alpha   90.00
_cell.angle_beta   90.00
_cell.angle_gamma   90.00
#
_symmetry.space_group_name_H-M   'P 1'
#
loop_
_entity.id
_entity.type
_entity.pdbx_description
1 polymer ?
#
loop_
_entity_poly.entity_id
_entity_poly.type
_entity_poly.pdbx_seq_one_letter_code
_entity_poly.pdbx_strand_id
1 'polypeptide(L)'
;MARNTEISPASVTKIGLNHYTVKSSEGKEEYSIHLNPVSCSCTDFMTYKLPCKHLCAITRCSDMSWDSLGDLFNNHPLYRLDNCVVNQQLHSNDSDEPFADPTDQE
;
A
#
# COMPACT_ATOMS: atom_id res chain seq x y z
N MET A 1 -2.06 -4.02 -21.88
CA MET A 1 -2.71 -4.03 -20.56
C MET A 1 -1.87 -4.92 -19.65
N ALA A 2 -1.05 -4.35 -18.77
CA ALA A 2 -0.28 -5.15 -17.81
C ALA A 2 -1.26 -5.77 -16.82
N ARG A 3 -1.24 -7.09 -16.67
CA ARG A 3 -2.06 -7.79 -15.68
C ARG A 3 -1.55 -7.40 -14.30
N ASN A 4 -2.44 -7.09 -13.36
CA ASN A 4 -2.09 -6.92 -11.95
C ASN A 4 -1.69 -8.29 -11.40
N THR A 5 -0.44 -8.68 -11.60
CA THR A 5 0.07 -9.95 -11.10
C THR A 5 0.48 -9.76 -9.65
N GLU A 6 -0.24 -10.42 -8.76
CA GLU A 6 0.02 -10.37 -7.33
C GLU A 6 1.39 -10.97 -7.03
N ILE A 7 2.26 -10.17 -6.42
CA ILE A 7 3.54 -10.64 -5.90
C ILE A 7 3.24 -11.35 -4.57
N SER A 8 3.52 -12.64 -4.52
CA SER A 8 3.29 -13.45 -3.31
C SER A 8 4.24 -13.05 -2.18
N PRO A 9 3.80 -13.03 -0.91
CA PRO A 9 4.68 -12.78 0.25
C PRO A 9 5.91 -13.68 0.30
N ALA A 10 5.79 -14.93 -0.15
CA ALA A 10 6.90 -15.88 -0.19
C ALA A 10 8.00 -15.49 -1.20
N SER A 11 7.73 -14.55 -2.10
CA SER A 11 8.69 -14.06 -3.09
C SER A 11 9.56 -12.92 -2.56
N VAL A 12 9.29 -12.41 -1.34
CA VAL A 12 10.06 -11.34 -0.69
C VAL A 12 11.08 -11.95 0.27
N THR A 13 12.35 -11.65 0.06
CA THR A 13 13.45 -12.08 0.92
C THR A 13 14.18 -10.87 1.49
N LYS A 14 14.37 -10.82 2.80
CA LYS A 14 15.17 -9.78 3.45
C LYS A 14 16.64 -10.21 3.44
N ILE A 15 17.50 -9.43 2.78
CA ILE A 15 18.94 -9.72 2.70
C ILE A 15 19.71 -8.94 3.76
N GLY A 16 19.25 -7.75 4.13
CA GLY A 16 19.96 -6.91 5.10
C GLY A 16 19.09 -5.82 5.71
N LEU A 17 19.73 -4.91 6.44
CA LEU A 17 19.07 -3.73 6.97
C LEU A 17 18.56 -2.88 5.79
N ASN A 18 17.25 -2.69 5.70
CA ASN A 18 16.59 -1.94 4.63
C ASN A 18 16.86 -2.46 3.21
N HIS A 19 17.30 -3.72 3.06
CA HIS A 19 17.61 -4.32 1.78
C HIS A 19 16.83 -5.62 1.59
N TYR A 20 16.04 -5.65 0.52
CA TYR A 20 15.13 -6.73 0.18
C TYR A 20 15.32 -7.15 -1.26
N THR A 21 14.85 -8.35 -1.55
CA THR A 21 14.84 -8.90 -2.90
C THR A 21 13.51 -9.56 -3.16
N VAL A 22 12.94 -9.28 -4.32
CA VAL A 22 11.60 -9.74 -4.69
C VAL A 22 11.67 -10.48 -6.00
N LYS A 23 11.20 -11.72 -6.01
CA LYS A 23 11.12 -12.53 -7.23
C LYS A 23 9.84 -12.22 -7.99
N SER A 24 9.95 -12.09 -9.30
CA SER A 24 8.78 -11.95 -10.16
C SER A 24 7.90 -13.20 -10.08
N SER A 25 6.58 -13.03 -10.02
CA SER A 25 5.63 -14.14 -10.10
C SER A 25 5.57 -14.77 -11.50
N GLU A 26 5.94 -14.02 -12.54
CA GLU A 26 5.81 -14.43 -13.94
C GLU A 26 7.15 -14.82 -14.59
N GLY A 27 8.27 -14.67 -13.88
CA GLY A 27 9.59 -14.85 -14.47
C GLY A 27 10.65 -15.31 -13.48
N LYS A 28 11.86 -15.55 -14.00
CA LYS A 28 13.06 -15.84 -13.21
C LYS A 28 13.79 -14.58 -12.74
N GLU A 29 13.21 -13.41 -13.01
CA GLU A 29 13.80 -12.13 -12.64
C GLU A 29 13.63 -11.87 -11.15
N GLU A 30 14.64 -11.23 -10.59
CA GLU A 30 14.73 -10.89 -9.19
C GLU A 30 15.11 -9.42 -9.08
N TYR A 31 14.36 -8.67 -8.28
CA TYR A 31 14.50 -7.22 -8.15
C TYR A 31 15.02 -6.84 -6.77
N SER A 32 16.06 -6.00 -6.74
CA SER A 32 16.65 -5.48 -5.52
C SER A 32 15.92 -4.21 -5.09
N ILE A 33 15.57 -4.12 -3.80
CA ILE A 33 14.92 -2.96 -3.20
C ILE A 33 15.71 -2.48 -1.99
N HIS A 34 16.04 -1.20 -1.96
CA HIS A 34 16.57 -0.51 -0.79
C HIS A 34 15.50 0.43 -0.24
N LEU A 35 15.39 0.57 1.08
CA LEU A 35 14.41 1.47 1.71
C LEU A 35 15.02 2.77 2.23
N ASN A 36 16.36 2.87 2.30
CA ASN A 36 17.02 4.09 2.73
C ASN A 36 18.39 4.29 2.03
N PRO A 37 18.49 5.13 0.99
CA PRO A 37 17.38 5.80 0.31
C PRO A 37 16.49 4.78 -0.44
N VAL A 38 15.21 5.10 -0.62
CA VAL A 38 14.30 4.19 -1.33
C VAL A 38 14.70 4.04 -2.79
N SER A 39 14.90 2.80 -3.23
CA SER A 39 15.16 2.46 -4.61
C SER A 39 14.68 1.06 -4.96
N CYS A 40 14.33 0.83 -6.22
CA CYS A 40 14.05 -0.49 -6.76
C CYS A 40 14.71 -0.63 -8.14
N SER A 41 15.27 -1.82 -8.42
CA SER A 41 15.94 -2.12 -9.70
C SER A 41 14.98 -2.40 -10.87
N CYS A 42 13.66 -2.34 -10.66
CA CYS A 42 12.69 -2.52 -11.74
C CYS A 42 12.61 -1.26 -12.64
N THR A 43 12.26 -1.47 -13.91
CA THR A 43 12.15 -0.40 -14.91
C THR A 43 11.18 0.69 -14.49
N ASP A 44 10.01 0.33 -13.95
CA ASP A 44 8.99 1.29 -13.53
C ASP A 44 9.53 2.29 -12.50
N PHE A 45 10.25 1.79 -11.49
CA PHE A 45 10.86 2.65 -10.48
C PHE A 45 11.99 3.50 -11.08
N MET A 46 12.83 2.91 -11.93
CA MET A 46 13.93 3.64 -12.56
C MET A 46 13.43 4.79 -13.45
N THR A 47 12.33 4.59 -14.17
CA THR A 47 11.73 5.57 -15.09
C THR A 47 10.91 6.63 -14.36
N TYR A 48 10.01 6.22 -13.46
CA TYR A 48 9.02 7.14 -12.90
C TYR A 48 9.35 7.63 -11.49
N LYS A 49 10.24 6.93 -10.76
CA LYS A 49 10.58 7.22 -9.35
C LYS A 49 9.36 7.22 -8.41
N LEU A 50 8.31 6.49 -8.77
CA LEU A 50 7.09 6.30 -7.97
C LEU A 50 7.11 4.91 -7.30
N PRO A 51 6.25 4.63 -6.28
CA PRO A 51 6.13 3.31 -5.68
C PRO A 51 5.78 2.28 -6.74
N CYS A 52 6.67 1.31 -6.93
CA CYS A 52 6.44 0.20 -7.85
C CYS A 52 5.77 -0.97 -7.12
N LYS A 53 5.25 -1.94 -7.89
CA LYS A 53 4.63 -3.15 -7.35
C LYS A 53 5.52 -3.89 -6.34
N HIS A 54 6.84 -3.87 -6.52
CA HIS A 54 7.79 -4.55 -5.63
C HIS A 54 7.91 -3.83 -4.27
N LEU A 55 7.81 -2.50 -4.26
CA LEU A 55 7.81 -1.73 -3.02
C LEU A 55 6.52 -1.99 -2.23
N CYS A 56 5.39 -2.01 -2.92
CA CYS A 56 4.09 -2.37 -2.32
C CYS A 56 4.06 -3.83 -1.81
N ALA A 57 4.78 -4.74 -2.46
CA ALA A 57 4.90 -6.12 -1.98
C ALA A 57 5.62 -6.17 -0.63
N ILE A 58 6.70 -5.40 -0.46
CA ILE A 58 7.43 -5.34 0.82
C ILE A 58 6.53 -4.79 1.92
N THR A 59 5.81 -3.70 1.68
CA THR A 59 4.93 -3.11 2.71
C THR A 59 3.74 -4.00 3.08
N ARG A 60 3.34 -4.93 2.19
CA ARG A 60 2.27 -5.90 2.45
C ARG A 60 2.75 -7.17 3.16
N CYS A 61 4.01 -7.55 2.99
CA CYS A 61 4.50 -8.90 3.31
C CYS A 61 5.59 -8.93 4.38
N SER A 62 6.08 -7.77 4.80
CA SER A 62 7.11 -7.65 5.84
C SER A 62 6.60 -6.81 7.00
N ASP A 63 7.38 -6.77 8.08
CA ASP A 63 7.11 -5.94 9.27
C ASP A 63 7.24 -4.43 8.98
N MET A 64 7.46 -4.04 7.71
CA MET A 64 7.65 -2.67 7.29
C MET A 64 6.32 -2.05 6.88
N SER A 65 6.03 -0.85 7.39
CA SER A 65 4.90 -0.04 6.95
C SER A 65 5.29 0.92 5.84
N TRP A 66 4.30 1.58 5.23
CA TRP A 66 4.54 2.68 4.30
C TRP A 66 5.41 3.79 4.89
N ASP A 67 5.27 4.05 6.20
CA ASP A 67 6.06 5.06 6.92
C ASP A 67 7.56 4.73 6.95
N SER A 68 7.92 3.46 6.74
CA SER A 68 9.31 3.01 6.69
C SER A 68 10.02 3.39 5.39
N LEU A 69 9.29 3.94 4.40
CA LEU A 69 9.82 4.38 3.10
C LEU A 69 10.47 5.78 3.14
N GLY A 70 10.54 6.39 4.32
CA GLY A 70 11.21 7.66 4.54
C GLY A 70 10.51 8.87 3.89
N ASP A 71 11.16 10.03 4.01
CA ASP A 71 10.54 11.33 3.72
C ASP A 71 10.13 11.50 2.25
N LEU A 72 10.79 10.81 1.33
CA LEU A 72 10.47 10.86 -0.10
C LEU A 72 9.02 10.44 -0.37
N PHE A 73 8.49 9.48 0.39
CA PHE A 73 7.12 9.01 0.24
C PHE A 73 6.20 9.60 1.30
N ASN A 74 6.67 9.77 2.54
CA ASN A 74 5.82 10.22 3.65
C ASN A 74 5.43 11.70 3.57
N ASN A 75 6.29 12.54 2.98
CA ASN A 75 6.06 13.98 2.91
C ASN A 75 5.61 14.44 1.51
N HIS A 76 5.50 13.53 0.55
CA HIS A 76 5.13 13.88 -0.81
C HIS A 76 3.59 13.97 -0.93
N PRO A 77 3.05 15.09 -1.41
CA PRO A 77 1.60 15.32 -1.45
C PRO A 77 0.83 14.31 -2.31
N LEU A 78 1.50 13.61 -3.24
CA LEU A 78 0.85 12.57 -4.05
C LEU A 78 0.63 11.24 -3.31
N TYR A 79 1.35 10.96 -2.22
CA TYR A 79 1.28 9.66 -1.52
C TYR A 79 0.67 9.76 -0.14
N ARG A 80 0.61 10.97 0.43
CA ARG A 80 -0.04 11.21 1.70
C ARG A 80 -1.52 11.50 1.45
N LEU A 81 -2.38 10.57 1.82
CA LEU A 81 -3.83 10.84 1.86
C LEU A 81 -4.09 11.90 2.92
N ASP A 82 -4.96 12.86 2.60
CA ASP A 82 -5.39 13.86 3.58
C ASP A 82 -6.12 13.17 4.73
N ASN A 83 -5.84 13.63 5.96
CA ASN A 83 -6.44 13.08 7.18
C ASN A 83 -7.98 13.13 7.17
N CYS A 84 -8.58 14.01 6.35
CA CYS A 84 -10.04 14.10 6.20
C CYS A 84 -10.66 12.89 5.51
N VAL A 85 -9.90 12.12 4.72
CA VAL A 85 -10.38 10.91 4.03
C VAL A 85 -10.33 9.69 4.95
N VAL A 86 -9.28 9.57 5.77
CA VAL A 86 -9.08 8.42 6.68
C VAL A 86 -10.11 8.38 7.81
N ASN A 87 -10.52 9.55 8.31
CA ASN A 87 -11.45 9.65 9.45
C ASN A 87 -12.92 9.39 9.11
N GLN A 88 -13.29 9.28 7.82
CA GLN A 88 -14.69 9.05 7.41
C GLN A 88 -15.17 7.60 7.63
N GLN A 89 -14.27 6.64 7.85
CA GLN A 89 -14.64 5.23 8.04
C GLN A 89 -15.08 4.87 9.47
N LEU A 90 -14.95 5.77 10.45
CA LEU A 90 -15.31 5.50 11.84
C LEU A 90 -16.72 5.98 12.24
N HIS A 91 -17.47 6.60 11.33
CA HIS A 91 -18.72 7.31 11.63
C HIS A 91 -19.97 6.79 10.87
N SER A 92 -20.04 5.49 10.59
CA SER A 92 -21.25 4.88 10.00
C SER A 92 -21.64 3.57 10.68
N ASN A 93 -21.86 3.63 12.00
CA ASN A 93 -22.52 2.57 12.77
C ASN A 93 -23.45 3.14 13.86
N ASP A 94 -24.11 4.27 13.61
CA ASP A 94 -25.08 4.80 14.57
C ASP A 94 -26.48 4.90 13.97
N SER A 95 -27.31 3.97 14.46
CA SER A 95 -28.75 4.08 14.71
C SER A 95 -29.72 3.88 13.52
N ASP A 96 -30.13 2.63 13.34
CA ASP A 96 -31.48 2.28 12.87
C ASP A 96 -32.51 2.89 13.85
N GLU A 97 -33.01 4.09 13.53
CA GLU A 97 -34.23 4.63 14.15
C GLU A 97 -35.45 3.87 13.58
N PRO A 98 -36.25 3.17 14.40
CA PRO A 98 -37.50 2.60 13.92
C PRO A 98 -38.46 3.74 13.58
N PHE A 99 -38.79 3.87 12.30
CA PHE A 99 -39.88 4.73 11.82
C PHE A 99 -41.16 4.39 12.58
N ALA A 100 -41.53 5.22 13.56
CA ALA A 100 -42.84 5.17 14.17
C ALA A 100 -43.86 5.66 13.12
N ASP A 101 -44.68 4.73 12.66
CA ASP A 101 -45.86 4.95 11.82
C ASP A 101 -46.90 5.78 12.60
N PRO A 102 -47.29 7.00 12.14
CA PRO A 102 -48.34 7.75 12.77
C PRO A 102 -49.65 7.49 12.02
N THR A 103 -50.28 6.35 12.29
CA THR A 103 -51.67 6.12 11.88
C THR A 103 -52.44 5.45 13.00
N ASP A 104 -53.13 6.27 13.81
CA ASP A 104 -54.50 6.06 14.31
C ASP A 104 -54.78 7.04 15.48
N GLN A 105 -55.46 8.14 15.19
CA GLN A 105 -56.36 8.77 16.16
C GLN A 105 -57.66 9.14 15.45
N GLU A 106 -58.72 8.49 15.93
CA GLU A 106 -60.14 8.57 15.57
C GLU A 106 -60.73 10.00 15.61
#